data_AF-A0A1J4T712-F1
#
_entry.id   AF-A0A1J4T712-F1
#
_cell.length_a   1.000
_cell.length_b   1.000
_cell.length_c   1.000
_cell.angle_alpha   90.00
_cell.angle_beta   90.00
_cell.angle_gamma   90.00
#
_symmetry.space_group_name_H-M   'P 1'
#
loop_
_entity.id
_entity.type
_entity.pdbx_description
1 polymer ?
#
loop_
_entity_poly.entity_id
_entity_poly.type
_entity_poly.pdbx_seq_one_letter_code
_entity_poly.pdbx_strand_id
1 'polypeptide(L)'
;MKKIYLSILIIFSCFSLFFVSPAQAAGLSGRIFLQVQDKGQAWYIYPVDAKRYYLGRPDDAFNIMRQLGLGISEKDFYASAIRPPQNILGRIILRVQDKGQAYYVDPLNGHLNYLGRPDDAFQVIRSLGEGITNSDLSKIIIGTLNITPANPTSPTVVLGPDENLVKFTWKYDGQSYYLNEIFSKNLYAQYSAMTRILTYQLDEAPANLRDSFYAMFLTPRSGDATLDRIMVDLNKIAQTDGITGDRLVEFMMAFVQYIPYDSSKLAGENIPNYIYETLYRNSGVCSDKSFLAVAILRKINYGAAILDYPDNKHSAPGVACAADQSTSASGYCFIETTNFFPIGVVPNTLKAGQGETSTQFDNIFDASHLGSMEIYQKTSALTYSGITQTMAEADLIKKLVQSIDSAKAELNAVSLELADDRSALDLLRTTMNNYINAGDTTNYNLLIPQYNEAAKNYNDKVADYQLKIDIYNANIREYNSLTKSFYQQV
;
A
#
# COMPACT_ATOMS: atom_id res chain seq x y z
N MET A 1 -32.93 62.98 4.85
CA MET A 1 -33.38 63.44 6.18
C MET A 1 -34.65 62.70 6.58
N LYS A 2 -34.74 62.35 7.88
CA LYS A 2 -35.84 61.69 8.64
C LYS A 2 -35.86 60.15 8.57
N LYS A 3 -35.25 59.39 9.51
CA LYS A 3 -35.51 59.14 10.97
C LYS A 3 -36.87 58.43 11.21
N ILE A 4 -36.88 57.12 11.56
CA ILE A 4 -36.86 56.52 12.94
C ILE A 4 -38.20 56.74 13.67
N TYR A 5 -38.89 55.85 14.42
CA TYR A 5 -38.90 54.42 14.86
C TYR A 5 -40.37 54.18 15.33
N LEU A 6 -40.88 52.95 15.47
CA LEU A 6 -41.36 52.36 16.74
C LEU A 6 -42.07 50.99 16.53
N SER A 7 -41.65 50.05 17.38
CA SER A 7 -42.00 48.64 17.54
C SER A 7 -43.42 48.38 18.09
N ILE A 8 -44.02 47.19 17.84
CA ILE A 8 -44.43 46.15 18.84
C ILE A 8 -45.52 45.13 18.35
N LEU A 9 -45.23 43.84 18.68
CA LEU A 9 -46.05 42.63 18.94
C LEU A 9 -46.77 41.79 17.85
N ILE A 10 -46.18 40.61 17.59
CA ILE A 10 -46.68 39.20 17.72
C ILE A 10 -48.16 38.91 17.38
N ILE A 11 -48.38 38.09 16.33
CA ILE A 11 -49.34 36.95 16.34
C ILE A 11 -48.71 35.71 15.68
N PHE A 12 -48.99 34.58 16.31
CA PHE A 12 -48.44 33.24 16.23
C PHE A 12 -48.97 32.42 15.02
N SER A 13 -48.10 31.55 14.48
CA SER A 13 -48.38 30.19 13.99
C SER A 13 -49.47 29.94 12.93
N CYS A 14 -49.01 29.66 11.71
CA CYS A 14 -49.51 28.50 10.94
C CYS A 14 -48.38 27.99 10.04
N PHE A 15 -47.35 27.40 10.65
CA PHE A 15 -46.35 26.65 9.89
C PHE A 15 -46.85 25.21 9.78
N SER A 16 -47.30 24.85 8.60
CA SER A 16 -47.78 23.52 8.26
C SER A 16 -46.71 22.50 8.62
N LEU A 17 -47.00 21.69 9.64
CA LEU A 17 -46.25 20.46 9.93
C LEU A 17 -46.41 19.54 8.72
N PHE A 18 -45.42 19.54 7.83
CA PHE A 18 -45.23 18.41 6.93
C PHE A 18 -44.80 17.22 7.80
N PHE A 19 -45.78 16.48 8.28
CA PHE A 19 -45.55 15.13 8.76
C PHE A 19 -45.10 14.30 7.56
N VAL A 20 -43.79 14.02 7.50
CA VAL A 20 -43.28 12.99 6.59
C VAL A 20 -43.92 11.68 7.01
N SER A 21 -44.78 11.15 6.15
CA SER A 21 -45.41 9.85 6.36
C SER A 21 -44.33 8.75 6.34
N PRO A 22 -44.49 7.64 7.08
CA PRO A 22 -43.57 6.49 7.04
C PRO A 22 -43.38 5.90 5.62
N ALA A 23 -44.23 6.27 4.66
CA ALA A 23 -44.08 5.96 3.24
C ALA A 23 -42.82 6.58 2.58
N GLN A 24 -42.24 7.67 3.09
CA GLN A 24 -41.02 8.24 2.53
C GLN A 24 -39.75 7.45 2.94
N ALA A 25 -39.81 6.66 4.02
CA ALA A 25 -38.71 5.79 4.45
C ALA A 25 -38.59 4.52 3.58
N ALA A 26 -39.67 4.11 2.91
CA ALA A 26 -39.70 2.92 2.06
C ALA A 26 -38.78 3.04 0.83
N GLY A 27 -38.54 4.26 0.33
CA GLY A 27 -37.66 4.51 -0.82
C GLY A 27 -36.17 4.50 -0.51
N LEU A 28 -35.78 4.64 0.77
CA LEU A 28 -34.39 4.76 1.20
C LEU A 28 -33.79 3.43 1.70
N SER A 29 -34.67 2.46 1.97
CA SER A 29 -34.30 1.15 2.49
C SER A 29 -33.32 0.43 1.57
N GLY A 30 -32.21 -0.04 2.14
CA GLY A 30 -31.20 -0.79 1.42
C GLY A 30 -30.25 0.03 0.58
N ARG A 31 -30.35 1.36 0.59
CA ARG A 31 -29.46 2.24 -0.20
C ARG A 31 -28.26 2.73 0.61
N ILE A 32 -27.23 3.14 -0.13
CA ILE A 32 -26.06 3.84 0.38
C ILE A 32 -26.25 5.33 0.11
N PHE A 33 -26.02 6.16 1.13
CA PHE A 33 -26.14 7.61 1.04
C PHE A 33 -24.84 8.31 1.42
N LEU A 34 -24.57 9.43 0.76
CA LEU A 34 -23.49 10.36 1.06
C LEU A 34 -24.05 11.64 1.67
N GLN A 35 -23.56 12.00 2.86
CA GLN A 35 -23.99 13.20 3.57
C GLN A 35 -23.36 14.45 2.92
N VAL A 36 -24.13 15.15 2.08
CA VAL A 36 -23.60 16.21 1.20
C VAL A 36 -23.43 17.58 1.87
N GLN A 37 -23.92 17.76 3.09
CA GLN A 37 -23.86 19.02 3.85
C GLN A 37 -22.86 18.95 5.02
N ASP A 38 -21.92 18.02 4.97
CA ASP A 38 -20.86 17.81 5.95
C ASP A 38 -19.63 17.19 5.25
N LYS A 39 -18.80 16.39 5.94
CA LYS A 39 -17.58 15.76 5.42
C LYS A 39 -17.77 14.65 4.37
N GLY A 40 -18.95 14.53 3.74
CA GLY A 40 -19.20 13.49 2.73
C GLY A 40 -19.30 12.08 3.32
N GLN A 41 -19.69 11.94 4.59
CA GLN A 41 -19.83 10.66 5.27
C GLN A 41 -20.76 9.71 4.52
N ALA A 42 -20.35 8.44 4.40
CA ALA A 42 -21.19 7.38 3.84
C ALA A 42 -22.07 6.71 4.92
N TRP A 43 -23.32 6.42 4.57
CA TRP A 43 -24.32 5.81 5.42
C TRP A 43 -25.05 4.69 4.67
N TYR A 44 -25.24 3.55 5.30
CA TYR A 44 -26.03 2.43 4.77
C TYR A 44 -27.33 2.30 5.54
N ILE A 45 -28.48 2.27 4.85
CA ILE A 45 -29.78 2.04 5.50
C ILE A 45 -30.12 0.57 5.43
N TYR A 46 -30.06 -0.13 6.55
CA TYR A 46 -30.25 -1.58 6.57
C TYR A 46 -31.72 -1.95 6.33
N PRO A 47 -32.05 -2.81 5.33
CA PRO A 47 -33.44 -3.10 4.97
C PRO A 47 -34.31 -3.74 6.04
N VAL A 48 -33.69 -4.37 7.06
CA VAL A 48 -34.41 -5.18 8.05
C VAL A 48 -34.96 -4.35 9.20
N ASP A 49 -34.24 -3.30 9.60
CA ASP A 49 -34.64 -2.44 10.72
C ASP A 49 -34.83 -0.97 10.31
N ALA A 50 -34.59 -0.63 9.03
CA ALA A 50 -34.66 0.70 8.46
C ALA A 50 -33.79 1.76 9.19
N LYS A 51 -32.74 1.32 9.89
CA LYS A 51 -31.80 2.22 10.57
C LYS A 51 -30.60 2.54 9.68
N ARG A 52 -30.03 3.74 9.87
CA ARG A 52 -28.79 4.15 9.20
C ARG A 52 -27.57 3.69 9.99
N TYR A 53 -26.61 3.09 9.31
CA TYR A 53 -25.34 2.62 9.84
C TYR A 53 -24.21 3.39 9.16
N TYR A 54 -23.25 3.85 9.95
CA TYR A 54 -22.12 4.62 9.43
C TYR A 54 -21.17 3.71 8.65
N LEU A 55 -20.85 4.06 7.40
CA LEU A 55 -20.06 3.26 6.46
C LEU A 55 -18.70 3.92 6.14
N GLY A 56 -18.37 5.03 6.80
CA GLY A 56 -17.27 5.90 6.39
C GLY A 56 -15.85 5.46 6.77
N ARG A 57 -15.67 4.42 7.60
CA ARG A 57 -14.33 3.84 7.92
C ARG A 57 -14.31 2.34 7.60
N PRO A 58 -13.13 1.78 7.27
CA PRO A 58 -12.99 0.33 7.02
C PRO A 58 -13.54 -0.55 8.14
N ASP A 59 -13.27 -0.21 9.41
CA ASP A 59 -13.76 -0.99 10.56
C ASP A 59 -15.29 -0.96 10.69
N ASP A 60 -15.94 0.17 10.36
CA ASP A 60 -17.40 0.27 10.43
C ASP A 60 -18.06 -0.57 9.32
N ALA A 61 -17.53 -0.47 8.10
CA ALA A 61 -17.98 -1.29 6.98
C ALA A 61 -17.80 -2.78 7.29
N PHE A 62 -16.66 -3.17 7.85
CA PHE A 62 -16.42 -4.55 8.30
C PHE A 62 -17.43 -5.01 9.36
N ASN A 63 -17.70 -4.17 10.36
CA ASN A 63 -18.68 -4.50 11.40
C ASN A 63 -20.11 -4.61 10.86
N ILE A 64 -20.51 -3.75 9.92
CA ILE A 64 -21.78 -3.84 9.20
C ILE A 64 -21.86 -5.17 8.44
N MET A 65 -20.85 -5.52 7.65
CA MET A 65 -20.82 -6.79 6.91
C MET A 65 -20.94 -7.98 7.86
N ARG A 66 -20.20 -7.96 8.98
CA ARG A 66 -20.19 -9.05 9.96
C ARG A 66 -21.51 -9.22 10.70
N GLN A 67 -22.17 -8.13 11.12
CA GLN A 67 -23.37 -8.21 11.96
C GLN A 67 -24.68 -8.20 11.17
N LEU A 68 -24.71 -7.51 10.03
CA LEU A 68 -25.91 -7.30 9.23
C LEU A 68 -25.89 -8.09 7.91
N GLY A 69 -24.74 -8.68 7.55
CA GLY A 69 -24.61 -9.50 6.35
C GLY A 69 -25.45 -10.77 6.42
N LEU A 70 -26.11 -11.11 5.32
CA LEU A 70 -26.88 -12.33 5.18
C LEU A 70 -26.01 -13.42 4.56
N GLY A 71 -25.67 -14.46 5.33
CA GLY A 71 -25.00 -15.64 4.80
C GLY A 71 -25.92 -16.40 3.83
N ILE A 72 -25.41 -16.72 2.63
CA ILE A 72 -26.13 -17.50 1.62
C ILE A 72 -25.28 -18.65 1.08
N SER A 73 -25.92 -19.72 0.61
CA SER A 73 -25.24 -20.85 -0.04
C SER A 73 -24.76 -20.48 -1.45
N GLU A 74 -23.79 -21.21 -2.00
CA GLU A 74 -23.36 -20.99 -3.39
C GLU A 74 -24.51 -21.15 -4.39
N LYS A 75 -25.40 -22.12 -4.14
CA LYS A 75 -26.60 -22.32 -4.93
C LYS A 75 -27.48 -21.06 -4.96
N ASP A 76 -27.70 -20.45 -3.80
CA ASP A 76 -28.53 -19.25 -3.68
C ASP A 76 -27.82 -18.01 -4.25
N PHE A 77 -26.48 -17.94 -4.14
CA PHE A 77 -25.68 -16.88 -4.75
C PHE A 77 -25.80 -16.90 -6.28
N TYR A 78 -25.57 -18.05 -6.93
CA TYR A 78 -25.71 -18.17 -8.38
C TYR A 78 -27.15 -17.94 -8.85
N ALA A 79 -28.15 -18.39 -8.09
CA ALA A 79 -29.56 -18.08 -8.38
C ALA A 79 -29.84 -16.57 -8.30
N SER A 80 -29.23 -15.88 -7.33
CA SER A 80 -29.38 -14.44 -7.13
C SER A 80 -28.70 -13.62 -8.22
N ALA A 81 -27.62 -14.12 -8.82
CA ALA A 81 -26.98 -13.48 -9.98
C ALA A 81 -27.87 -13.45 -11.23
N ILE A 82 -28.81 -14.39 -11.36
CA ILE A 82 -29.80 -14.42 -12.45
C ILE A 82 -31.01 -13.57 -12.09
N ARG A 83 -31.55 -13.76 -10.89
CA ARG A 83 -32.71 -13.01 -10.38
C ARG A 83 -32.70 -12.99 -8.86
N PRO A 84 -32.30 -11.88 -8.22
CA PRO A 84 -32.26 -11.80 -6.77
C PRO A 84 -33.67 -11.80 -6.19
N PRO A 85 -33.96 -12.60 -5.14
CA PRO A 85 -35.23 -12.55 -4.45
C PRO A 85 -35.40 -11.23 -3.69
N GLN A 86 -36.66 -10.80 -3.51
CA GLN A 86 -36.98 -9.50 -2.91
C GLN A 86 -36.39 -9.29 -1.51
N ASN A 87 -36.21 -10.38 -0.75
CA ASN A 87 -35.69 -10.32 0.61
C ASN A 87 -34.18 -10.05 0.69
N ILE A 88 -33.43 -10.10 -0.42
CA ILE A 88 -31.98 -9.78 -0.43
C ILE A 88 -31.67 -8.43 -1.09
N LEU A 89 -32.64 -7.80 -1.75
CA LEU A 89 -32.45 -6.50 -2.37
C LEU A 89 -32.05 -5.46 -1.31
N GLY A 90 -31.01 -4.68 -1.62
CA GLY A 90 -30.44 -3.70 -0.71
C GLY A 90 -29.69 -4.29 0.48
N ARG A 91 -29.51 -5.62 0.56
CA ARG A 91 -28.72 -6.27 1.61
C ARG A 91 -27.29 -6.50 1.16
N ILE A 92 -26.43 -6.66 2.16
CA ILE A 92 -25.12 -7.28 1.98
C ILE A 92 -25.29 -8.79 2.17
N ILE A 93 -24.85 -9.57 1.20
CA ILE A 93 -24.84 -11.04 1.23
C ILE A 93 -23.41 -11.55 1.38
N LEU A 94 -23.24 -12.64 2.12
CA LEU A 94 -21.94 -13.27 2.37
C LEU A 94 -21.96 -14.70 1.83
N ARG A 95 -20.98 -15.03 0.98
CA ARG A 95 -20.77 -16.38 0.44
C ARG A 95 -20.12 -17.25 1.50
N VAL A 96 -20.92 -17.97 2.29
CA VAL A 96 -20.42 -18.71 3.48
C VAL A 96 -19.56 -19.92 3.12
N GLN A 97 -19.62 -20.37 1.87
CA GLN A 97 -18.88 -21.51 1.33
C GLN A 97 -17.67 -21.09 0.47
N ASP A 98 -17.55 -19.81 0.13
CA ASP A 98 -16.42 -19.23 -0.61
C ASP A 98 -15.78 -18.08 0.19
N LYS A 99 -15.03 -18.46 1.23
CA LYS A 99 -14.18 -17.56 2.05
C LYS A 99 -14.92 -16.35 2.68
N GLY A 100 -16.25 -16.35 2.73
CA GLY A 100 -17.05 -15.25 3.28
C GLY A 100 -17.10 -14.01 2.39
N GLN A 101 -16.86 -14.15 1.08
CA GLN A 101 -16.90 -13.03 0.14
C GLN A 101 -18.22 -12.25 0.23
N ALA A 102 -18.11 -10.92 0.29
CA ALA A 102 -19.24 -10.02 0.50
C ALA A 102 -19.67 -9.35 -0.81
N TYR A 103 -21.00 -9.24 -1.00
CA TYR A 103 -21.60 -8.50 -2.11
C TYR A 103 -22.74 -7.63 -1.60
N TYR A 104 -22.83 -6.39 -2.09
CA TYR A 104 -23.99 -5.54 -1.92
C TYR A 104 -24.96 -5.73 -3.09
N VAL A 105 -26.20 -6.13 -2.80
CA VAL A 105 -27.24 -6.30 -3.81
C VAL A 105 -27.95 -4.97 -4.02
N ASP A 106 -27.78 -4.35 -5.19
CA ASP A 106 -28.40 -3.06 -5.50
C ASP A 106 -29.95 -3.19 -5.43
N PRO A 107 -30.64 -2.35 -4.62
CA PRO A 107 -32.09 -2.45 -4.45
C PRO A 107 -32.89 -2.03 -5.69
N LEU A 108 -32.29 -1.30 -6.63
CA LEU A 108 -32.95 -0.80 -7.84
C LEU A 108 -32.93 -1.83 -8.96
N ASN A 109 -31.77 -2.43 -9.20
CA ASN A 109 -31.52 -3.26 -10.38
C ASN A 109 -31.15 -4.71 -10.02
N GLY A 110 -30.92 -5.01 -8.75
CA GLY A 110 -30.57 -6.35 -8.28
C GLY A 110 -29.13 -6.78 -8.57
N HIS A 111 -28.27 -5.90 -9.07
CA HIS A 111 -26.89 -6.21 -9.40
C HIS A 111 -26.09 -6.53 -8.12
N LEU A 112 -25.27 -7.59 -8.18
CA LEU A 112 -24.40 -8.01 -7.09
C LEU A 112 -23.07 -7.26 -7.21
N ASN A 113 -22.88 -6.27 -6.36
CA ASN A 113 -21.67 -5.45 -6.32
C ASN A 113 -20.67 -6.03 -5.32
N TYR A 114 -19.49 -6.43 -5.78
CA TYR A 114 -18.49 -7.04 -4.93
C TYR A 114 -17.94 -6.05 -3.89
N LEU A 115 -17.76 -6.50 -2.64
CA LEU A 115 -17.26 -5.72 -1.52
C LEU A 115 -15.97 -6.33 -0.91
N GLY A 116 -15.34 -7.29 -1.58
CA GLY A 116 -14.30 -8.12 -0.96
C GLY A 116 -12.99 -7.40 -0.65
N ARG A 117 -12.67 -6.29 -1.33
CA ARG A 117 -11.51 -5.44 -1.04
C ARG A 117 -11.96 -4.03 -0.64
N PRO A 118 -11.14 -3.28 0.13
CA PRO A 118 -11.44 -1.88 0.46
C PRO A 118 -11.72 -1.00 -0.76
N ASP A 119 -10.97 -1.20 -1.85
CA ASP A 119 -11.16 -0.45 -3.10
C ASP A 119 -12.49 -0.81 -3.77
N ASP A 120 -12.89 -2.09 -3.79
CA ASP A 120 -14.18 -2.52 -4.35
C ASP A 120 -15.33 -1.86 -3.57
N ALA A 121 -15.29 -1.95 -2.24
CA ALA A 121 -16.28 -1.31 -1.38
C ALA A 121 -16.33 0.22 -1.59
N PHE A 122 -15.17 0.87 -1.74
CA PHE A 122 -15.10 2.30 -2.03
C PHE A 122 -15.74 2.64 -3.39
N GLN A 123 -15.49 1.84 -4.43
CA GLN A 123 -16.12 2.06 -5.73
C GLN A 123 -17.64 1.88 -5.68
N VAL A 124 -18.13 0.90 -4.92
CA VAL A 124 -19.58 0.70 -4.70
C VAL A 124 -20.19 1.92 -4.00
N ILE A 125 -19.57 2.41 -2.94
CA ILE A 125 -20.02 3.61 -2.21
C ILE A 125 -20.02 4.83 -3.13
N ARG A 126 -18.98 5.00 -3.95
CA ARG A 126 -18.84 6.14 -4.86
C ARG A 126 -19.83 6.10 -6.02
N SER A 127 -20.11 4.93 -6.58
CA SER A 127 -20.96 4.76 -7.75
C SER A 127 -22.45 4.71 -7.41
N LEU A 128 -22.81 4.12 -6.28
CA LEU A 128 -24.21 3.91 -5.86
C LEU A 128 -24.65 4.86 -4.73
N GLY A 129 -23.73 5.65 -4.17
CA GLY A 129 -24.02 6.57 -3.09
C GLY A 129 -24.89 7.75 -3.55
N GLU A 130 -26.10 7.85 -2.99
CA GLU A 130 -27.01 8.96 -3.26
C GLU A 130 -26.81 10.11 -2.27
N GLY A 131 -26.90 11.36 -2.72
CA GLY A 131 -26.76 12.50 -1.82
C GLY A 131 -27.95 12.64 -0.86
N ILE A 132 -27.68 12.87 0.43
CA ILE A 132 -28.73 13.13 1.44
C ILE A 132 -28.41 14.36 2.31
N THR A 133 -29.43 15.18 2.60
CA THR A 133 -29.30 16.38 3.44
C THR A 133 -29.21 16.00 4.92
N ASN A 134 -28.65 16.88 5.75
CA ASN A 134 -28.59 16.64 7.21
C ASN A 134 -30.00 16.54 7.83
N SER A 135 -30.96 17.32 7.32
CA SER A 135 -32.35 17.29 7.77
C SER A 135 -33.02 15.95 7.48
N ASP A 136 -32.85 15.40 6.27
CA ASP A 136 -33.45 14.12 5.90
C ASP A 136 -32.73 12.94 6.55
N LEU A 137 -31.40 12.99 6.59
CA LEU A 137 -30.60 11.96 7.25
C LEU A 137 -31.00 11.85 8.73
N SER A 138 -31.21 12.97 9.44
CA SER A 138 -31.60 12.98 10.87
C SER A 138 -32.95 12.34 11.19
N LYS A 139 -33.83 12.20 10.19
CA LYS A 139 -35.12 11.50 10.33
C LYS A 139 -34.95 9.99 10.39
N ILE A 140 -33.80 9.47 9.97
CA ILE A 140 -33.47 8.04 10.01
C ILE A 140 -32.74 7.74 11.32
N ILE A 141 -33.30 6.82 12.10
CA ILE A 141 -32.72 6.42 13.40
C ILE A 141 -31.34 5.83 13.16
N ILE A 142 -30.35 6.28 13.93
CA ILE A 142 -29.00 5.70 13.87
C ILE A 142 -29.04 4.28 14.45
N GLY A 143 -28.52 3.32 13.69
CA GLY A 143 -28.35 1.96 14.11
C GLY A 143 -27.19 1.84 15.07
N THR A 144 -27.40 1.12 16.17
CA THR A 144 -26.35 0.69 17.07
C THR A 144 -26.06 -0.77 16.76
N LEU A 145 -24.88 -1.05 16.23
CA LEU A 145 -24.35 -2.40 16.21
C LEU A 145 -24.07 -2.79 17.66
N ASN A 146 -24.64 -3.89 18.14
CA ASN A 146 -24.29 -4.44 19.45
C ASN A 146 -22.88 -5.00 19.33
N ILE A 147 -21.89 -4.13 19.50
CA ILE A 147 -20.49 -4.50 19.64
C ILE A 147 -20.30 -4.87 21.11
N THR A 148 -20.93 -5.97 21.52
CA THR A 148 -20.53 -6.64 22.75
C THR A 148 -19.11 -7.16 22.49
N PRO A 149 -18.11 -6.91 23.36
CA PRO A 149 -16.87 -7.66 23.34
C PRO A 149 -17.19 -9.08 23.83
N ALA A 150 -17.86 -9.87 23.00
CA ALA A 150 -18.23 -11.25 23.28
C ALA A 150 -18.16 -12.08 21.99
N ASN A 151 -17.10 -12.89 21.95
CA ASN A 151 -16.91 -14.15 21.24
C ASN A 151 -17.13 -14.19 19.72
N PRO A 152 -16.03 -14.27 18.94
CA PRO A 152 -16.10 -14.79 17.58
C PRO A 152 -16.46 -16.28 17.64
N THR A 153 -17.29 -16.72 16.70
CA THR A 153 -17.21 -18.10 16.17
C THR A 153 -16.77 -17.99 14.71
N SER A 154 -15.71 -17.24 14.39
CA SER A 154 -14.43 -17.90 14.11
C SER A 154 -13.98 -18.76 15.29
N PRO A 155 -13.48 -20.00 15.08
CA PRO A 155 -12.96 -20.80 16.17
C PRO A 155 -11.99 -19.93 16.97
N THR A 156 -12.39 -19.55 18.19
CA THR A 156 -11.47 -18.93 19.13
C THR A 156 -10.40 -19.98 19.34
N VAL A 157 -9.20 -19.73 18.82
CA VAL A 157 -8.04 -20.55 19.13
C VAL A 157 -7.84 -20.37 20.64
N VAL A 158 -8.41 -21.28 21.42
CA VAL A 158 -8.16 -21.32 22.87
C VAL A 158 -6.74 -21.81 23.01
N LEU A 159 -5.82 -20.86 23.18
CA LEU A 159 -4.42 -21.17 23.35
C LEU A 159 -4.22 -21.93 24.65
N GLY A 160 -3.50 -23.03 24.58
CA GLY A 160 -2.96 -23.71 25.74
C GLY A 160 -2.03 -22.78 26.56
N PRO A 161 -1.73 -23.14 27.81
CA PRO A 161 -0.85 -22.32 28.67
C PRO A 161 0.54 -22.11 28.05
N ASP A 162 1.04 -23.10 27.30
CA ASP A 162 2.33 -23.04 26.60
C ASP A 162 2.25 -22.36 25.22
N GLU A 163 1.06 -22.00 24.73
CA GLU A 163 0.90 -21.52 23.36
C GLU A 163 0.90 -19.99 23.28
N ASN A 164 1.57 -19.48 22.26
CA ASN A 164 1.62 -18.07 21.87
C ASN A 164 1.20 -17.94 20.40
N LEU A 165 0.10 -17.23 20.14
CA LEU A 165 -0.33 -16.95 18.78
C LEU A 165 0.40 -15.72 18.25
N VAL A 166 1.09 -15.89 17.14
CA VAL A 166 1.74 -14.81 16.39
C VAL A 166 1.02 -14.64 15.06
N LYS A 167 0.65 -13.39 14.75
CA LYS A 167 0.07 -13.01 13.46
C LYS A 167 1.11 -12.27 12.64
N PHE A 168 1.50 -12.87 11.52
CA PHE A 168 2.30 -12.23 10.48
C PHE A 168 1.38 -11.57 9.47
N THR A 169 1.77 -10.39 8.98
CA THR A 169 1.08 -9.66 7.92
C THR A 169 2.09 -9.05 6.98
N TRP A 170 1.91 -9.24 5.68
CA TRP A 170 2.81 -8.68 4.67
C TRP A 170 2.03 -8.29 3.42
N LYS A 171 2.68 -7.53 2.54
CA LYS A 171 2.17 -7.25 1.20
C LYS A 171 3.09 -7.87 0.16
N TYR A 172 2.48 -8.29 -0.94
CA TYR A 172 3.19 -8.74 -2.13
C TYR A 172 2.29 -8.50 -3.35
N ASP A 173 2.83 -7.88 -4.40
CA ASP A 173 2.13 -7.63 -5.66
C ASP A 173 0.77 -6.90 -5.47
N GLY A 174 0.77 -5.85 -4.66
CA GLY A 174 -0.42 -5.04 -4.35
C GLY A 174 -1.46 -5.73 -3.45
N GLN A 175 -1.25 -7.00 -3.08
CA GLN A 175 -2.16 -7.77 -2.23
C GLN A 175 -1.64 -7.86 -0.79
N SER A 176 -2.57 -7.96 0.17
CA SER A 176 -2.24 -8.13 1.59
C SER A 176 -2.47 -9.57 2.02
N TYR A 177 -1.49 -10.14 2.70
CA TYR A 177 -1.48 -11.51 3.19
C TYR A 177 -1.35 -11.54 4.71
N TYR A 178 -1.78 -12.65 5.31
CA TYR A 178 -1.55 -12.92 6.71
C TYR A 178 -1.33 -14.41 6.97
N LEU A 179 -0.61 -14.71 8.03
CA LEU A 179 -0.39 -16.07 8.51
C LEU A 179 -0.45 -16.07 10.04
N ASN A 180 -1.26 -16.97 10.59
CA ASN A 180 -1.42 -17.14 12.04
C ASN A 180 -0.69 -18.41 12.46
N GLU A 181 0.24 -18.27 13.39
CA GLU A 181 1.12 -19.35 13.82
C GLU A 181 1.08 -19.49 15.34
N ILE A 182 0.95 -20.72 15.82
CA ILE A 182 1.04 -21.02 17.25
C ILE A 182 2.46 -21.47 17.56
N PHE A 183 3.10 -20.80 18.51
CA PHE A 183 4.43 -21.11 19.01
C PHE A 183 4.37 -21.60 20.46
N SER A 184 5.34 -22.42 20.86
CA SER A 184 5.56 -22.84 22.26
C SER A 184 6.40 -21.79 23.02
N LYS A 185 5.89 -21.35 24.18
CA LYS A 185 6.57 -20.48 25.13
C LYS A 185 7.75 -21.19 25.79
N ASN A 186 7.62 -22.49 26.08
CA ASN A 186 8.69 -23.32 26.60
C ASN A 186 9.82 -23.44 25.58
N LEU A 187 9.52 -23.73 24.32
CA LEU A 187 10.54 -23.79 23.28
C LEU A 187 11.22 -22.43 23.07
N TYR A 188 10.48 -21.32 23.15
CA TYR A 188 11.07 -19.98 23.17
C TYR A 188 12.06 -19.82 24.33
N ALA A 189 11.67 -20.17 25.55
CA ALA A 189 12.55 -20.10 26.72
C ALA A 189 13.82 -20.95 26.57
N GLN A 190 13.71 -22.13 25.93
CA GLN A 190 14.87 -22.97 25.62
C GLN A 190 15.83 -22.30 24.64
N TYR A 191 15.33 -21.71 23.55
CA TYR A 191 16.16 -20.96 22.60
C TYR A 191 16.77 -19.72 23.25
N SER A 192 16.00 -18.97 24.04
CA SER A 192 16.50 -17.81 24.77
C SER A 192 17.60 -18.16 25.77
N ALA A 193 17.60 -19.38 26.32
CA ALA A 193 18.67 -19.88 27.19
C ALA A 193 19.88 -20.48 26.44
N MET A 194 19.83 -20.66 25.11
CA MET A 194 20.97 -21.23 24.36
C MET A 194 22.18 -20.30 24.35
N THR A 195 23.38 -20.88 24.34
CA THR A 195 24.60 -20.08 24.20
C THR A 195 24.66 -19.41 22.82
N ARG A 196 25.19 -18.18 22.76
CA ARG A 196 25.61 -17.51 21.51
C ARG A 196 27.13 -17.43 21.44
N ILE A 197 27.80 -18.47 21.94
CA ILE A 197 29.25 -18.61 21.93
C ILE A 197 29.56 -19.89 21.15
N LEU A 198 30.39 -19.76 20.12
CA LEU A 198 30.92 -20.89 19.38
C LEU A 198 31.95 -21.63 20.25
N THR A 199 31.68 -22.90 20.54
CA THR A 199 32.61 -23.79 21.25
C THR A 199 33.06 -24.91 20.32
N TYR A 200 34.35 -25.25 20.37
CA TYR A 200 34.97 -26.32 19.58
C TYR A 200 36.12 -26.95 20.38
N GLN A 201 36.46 -28.20 20.07
CA GLN A 201 37.64 -28.84 20.67
C GLN A 201 38.91 -28.25 20.08
N LEU A 202 39.98 -28.14 20.88
CA LEU A 202 41.21 -27.45 20.47
C LEU A 202 41.87 -28.08 19.23
N ASP A 203 41.72 -29.40 19.06
CA ASP A 203 42.18 -30.19 17.92
C ASP A 203 41.19 -30.25 16.74
N GLU A 204 39.97 -29.73 16.92
CA GLU A 204 38.90 -29.69 15.92
C GLU A 204 38.43 -28.25 15.64
N ALA A 205 39.36 -27.29 15.61
CA ALA A 205 39.03 -25.90 15.33
C ALA A 205 38.45 -25.76 13.90
N PRO A 206 37.30 -25.07 13.74
CA PRO A 206 36.71 -24.90 12.43
C PRO A 206 37.57 -24.03 11.53
N ALA A 207 37.58 -24.34 10.23
CA ALA A 207 38.36 -23.62 9.22
C ALA A 207 38.03 -22.12 9.16
N ASN A 208 36.78 -21.75 9.44
CA ASN A 208 36.35 -20.36 9.56
C ASN A 208 35.42 -20.19 10.77
N LEU A 209 35.89 -19.42 11.76
CA LEU A 209 35.18 -19.19 13.02
C LEU A 209 33.87 -18.42 12.81
N ARG A 210 33.85 -17.40 11.94
CA ARG A 210 32.64 -16.61 11.70
C ARG A 210 31.59 -17.41 10.93
N ASP A 211 32.03 -18.18 9.94
CA ASP A 211 31.16 -19.08 9.18
C ASP A 211 30.47 -20.11 10.12
N SER A 212 31.25 -20.73 10.99
CA SER A 212 30.76 -21.72 11.95
C SER A 212 29.85 -21.09 13.02
N PHE A 213 30.17 -19.87 13.44
CA PHE A 213 29.32 -19.10 14.34
C PHE A 213 27.94 -18.83 13.71
N TYR A 214 27.87 -18.44 12.44
CA TYR A 214 26.59 -18.26 11.75
C TYR A 214 25.83 -19.56 11.51
N ALA A 215 26.53 -20.68 11.28
CA ALA A 215 25.90 -21.99 11.15
C ALA A 215 25.07 -22.38 12.40
N MET A 216 25.47 -21.91 13.60
CA MET A 216 24.71 -22.13 14.83
C MET A 216 23.28 -21.61 14.74
N PHE A 217 23.07 -20.43 14.13
CA PHE A 217 21.75 -19.79 14.05
C PHE A 217 20.86 -20.34 12.94
N LEU A 218 21.45 -21.04 11.96
CA LEU A 218 20.76 -21.69 10.85
C LEU A 218 20.36 -23.14 11.17
N THR A 219 20.90 -23.71 12.23
CA THR A 219 20.63 -25.10 12.63
C THR A 219 19.52 -25.12 13.69
N PRO A 220 18.32 -25.67 13.39
CA PRO A 220 17.26 -25.77 14.39
C PRO A 220 17.65 -26.78 15.48
N ARG A 221 17.08 -26.61 16.68
CA ARG A 221 17.19 -27.61 17.74
C ARG A 221 16.61 -28.94 17.26
N SER A 222 17.17 -30.05 17.75
CA SER A 222 16.63 -31.38 17.48
C SER A 222 15.15 -31.47 17.88
N GLY A 223 14.31 -31.89 16.94
CA GLY A 223 12.86 -32.00 17.14
C GLY A 223 12.08 -30.70 16.91
N ASP A 224 12.74 -29.57 16.62
CA ASP A 224 12.05 -28.34 16.21
C ASP A 224 11.75 -28.36 14.70
N ALA A 225 10.47 -28.53 14.36
CA ALA A 225 9.95 -28.49 12.99
C ALA A 225 9.19 -27.18 12.68
N THR A 226 9.36 -26.13 13.49
CA THR A 226 8.55 -24.90 13.41
C THR A 226 8.68 -24.22 12.06
N LEU A 227 9.90 -24.01 11.57
CA LEU A 227 10.11 -23.40 10.26
C LEU A 227 9.57 -24.29 9.13
N ASP A 228 9.70 -25.60 9.23
CA ASP A 228 9.12 -26.53 8.23
C ASP A 228 7.60 -26.40 8.13
N ARG A 229 6.92 -26.33 9.28
CA ARG A 229 5.46 -26.12 9.34
C ARG A 229 5.05 -24.77 8.74
N ILE A 230 5.73 -23.68 9.12
CA ILE A 230 5.49 -22.34 8.55
C ILE A 230 5.71 -22.35 7.03
N MET A 231 6.74 -23.04 6.54
CA MET A 231 6.99 -23.16 5.10
C MET A 231 5.88 -23.92 4.38
N VAL A 232 5.27 -24.95 4.99
CA VAL A 232 4.09 -25.62 4.42
C VAL A 232 2.92 -24.63 4.29
N ASP A 233 2.65 -23.85 5.33
CA ASP A 233 1.53 -22.90 5.33
C ASP A 233 1.76 -21.72 4.37
N LEU A 234 2.98 -21.16 4.32
CA LEU A 234 3.36 -20.13 3.35
C LEU A 234 3.26 -20.64 1.90
N ASN A 235 3.75 -21.85 1.62
CA ASN A 235 3.64 -22.45 0.29
C ASN A 235 2.18 -22.66 -0.12
N LYS A 236 1.31 -23.05 0.82
CA LYS A 236 -0.12 -23.19 0.54
C LYS A 236 -0.78 -21.85 0.19
N ILE A 237 -0.40 -20.77 0.87
CA ILE A 237 -0.87 -19.42 0.52
C ILE A 237 -0.38 -19.04 -0.88
N ALA A 238 0.92 -19.19 -1.15
CA ALA A 238 1.50 -18.89 -2.47
C ALA A 238 0.82 -19.67 -3.60
N GLN A 239 0.61 -20.97 -3.42
CA GLN A 239 -0.05 -21.85 -4.40
C GLN A 239 -1.51 -21.45 -4.67
N THR A 240 -2.23 -20.96 -3.66
CA THR A 240 -3.63 -20.51 -3.81
C THR A 240 -3.73 -19.35 -4.82
N ASP A 241 -2.71 -18.51 -4.87
CA ASP A 241 -2.64 -17.34 -5.74
C ASP A 241 -1.71 -17.55 -6.95
N GLY A 242 -1.31 -18.80 -7.22
CA GLY A 242 -0.49 -19.16 -8.38
C GLY A 242 0.96 -18.65 -8.34
N ILE A 243 1.47 -18.27 -7.17
CA ILE A 243 2.81 -17.72 -6.97
C ILE A 243 3.82 -18.87 -6.98
N THR A 244 4.72 -18.89 -7.98
CA THR A 244 5.70 -19.96 -8.22
C THR A 244 7.02 -19.42 -8.77
N GLY A 245 8.07 -20.24 -8.83
CA GLY A 245 9.39 -19.85 -9.37
C GLY A 245 10.00 -18.66 -8.63
N ASP A 246 10.56 -17.70 -9.36
CA ASP A 246 11.17 -16.51 -8.77
C ASP A 246 10.18 -15.62 -8.00
N ARG A 247 8.90 -15.62 -8.40
CA ARG A 247 7.86 -14.94 -7.64
C ARG A 247 7.65 -15.56 -6.25
N LEU A 248 7.88 -16.86 -6.10
CA LEU A 248 7.87 -17.52 -4.79
C LEU A 248 9.00 -16.99 -3.91
N VAL A 249 10.20 -16.79 -4.48
CA VAL A 249 11.34 -16.21 -3.75
C VAL A 249 10.98 -14.81 -3.24
N GLU A 250 10.47 -13.95 -4.12
CA GLU A 250 10.09 -12.58 -3.77
C GLU A 250 8.97 -12.54 -2.72
N PHE A 251 7.95 -13.39 -2.86
CA PHE A 251 6.86 -13.52 -1.90
C PHE A 251 7.35 -13.94 -0.51
N MET A 252 8.27 -14.90 -0.46
CA MET A 252 8.86 -15.39 0.79
C MET A 252 9.80 -14.34 1.41
N MET A 253 10.54 -13.58 0.60
CA MET A 253 11.35 -12.47 1.09
C MET A 253 10.49 -11.31 1.59
N ALA A 254 9.36 -11.03 0.94
CA ALA A 254 8.39 -10.05 1.41
C ALA A 254 7.85 -10.43 2.80
N PHE A 255 7.50 -11.70 3.04
CA PHE A 255 7.14 -12.19 4.36
C PHE A 255 8.21 -11.85 5.41
N VAL A 256 9.49 -12.09 5.12
CA VAL A 256 10.59 -11.76 6.02
C VAL A 256 10.77 -10.25 6.19
N GLN A 257 10.71 -9.48 5.10
CA GLN A 257 10.90 -8.02 5.09
C GLN A 257 9.86 -7.30 5.95
N TYR A 258 8.62 -7.78 5.94
CA TYR A 258 7.51 -7.22 6.73
C TYR A 258 7.53 -7.60 8.22
N ILE A 259 8.41 -8.51 8.66
CA ILE A 259 8.66 -8.70 10.09
C ILE A 259 9.24 -7.37 10.65
N PRO A 260 8.62 -6.75 11.68
CA PRO A 260 9.08 -5.49 12.25
C PRO A 260 10.58 -5.45 12.58
N TYR A 261 11.23 -4.32 12.29
CA TYR A 261 12.63 -4.09 12.65
C TYR A 261 12.79 -3.71 14.13
N ASP A 262 13.65 -4.42 14.85
CA ASP A 262 13.88 -4.22 16.28
C ASP A 262 14.98 -3.17 16.56
N SER A 263 14.67 -1.89 16.33
CA SER A 263 15.63 -0.81 16.60
C SER A 263 16.04 -0.70 18.07
N SER A 264 15.26 -1.27 19.00
CA SER A 264 15.57 -1.27 20.43
C SER A 264 16.74 -2.18 20.78
N LYS A 265 16.97 -3.27 20.03
CA LYS A 265 18.13 -4.17 20.20
C LYS A 265 19.47 -3.49 19.90
N LEU A 266 19.47 -2.38 19.17
CA LEU A 266 20.70 -1.66 18.80
C LEU A 266 21.30 -0.87 19.97
N ALA A 267 20.52 -0.61 21.02
CA ALA A 267 21.00 0.08 22.21
C ALA A 267 21.76 -0.84 23.19
N GLY A 268 21.72 -2.16 22.98
CA GLY A 268 22.36 -3.16 23.84
C GLY A 268 23.42 -4.00 23.11
N GLU A 269 23.79 -5.13 23.71
CA GLU A 269 24.59 -6.14 23.03
C GLU A 269 23.75 -6.72 21.89
N ASN A 270 24.09 -6.39 20.64
CA ASN A 270 23.38 -6.79 19.43
C ASN A 270 23.64 -8.27 19.10
N ILE A 271 23.25 -9.14 20.03
CA ILE A 271 23.41 -10.58 19.94
C ILE A 271 22.33 -11.12 18.99
N PRO A 272 22.68 -11.97 18.00
CA PRO A 272 21.69 -12.50 17.09
C PRO A 272 20.69 -13.44 17.78
N ASN A 273 19.46 -13.38 17.32
CA ASN A 273 18.39 -14.31 17.64
C ASN A 273 18.55 -15.61 16.84
N TYR A 274 18.16 -16.73 17.43
CA TYR A 274 17.85 -17.92 16.65
C TYR A 274 16.58 -17.71 15.81
N ILE A 275 16.45 -18.43 14.70
CA ILE A 275 15.29 -18.34 13.79
C ILE A 275 13.95 -18.43 14.54
N TYR A 276 13.83 -19.35 15.49
CA TYR A 276 12.62 -19.51 16.29
C TYR A 276 12.29 -18.25 17.11
N GLU A 277 13.29 -17.59 17.69
CA GLU A 277 13.08 -16.36 18.47
C GLU A 277 12.64 -15.20 17.57
N THR A 278 13.23 -15.05 16.38
CA THR A 278 12.82 -14.03 15.40
C THR A 278 11.36 -14.20 15.00
N LEU A 279 10.93 -15.43 14.72
CA LEU A 279 9.55 -15.76 14.37
C LEU A 279 8.60 -15.60 15.57
N TYR A 280 8.96 -16.11 16.75
CA TYR A 280 8.16 -16.01 17.97
C TYR A 280 7.90 -14.56 18.38
N ARG A 281 8.95 -13.71 18.32
CA ARG A 281 8.86 -12.29 18.68
C ARG A 281 8.17 -11.46 17.59
N ASN A 282 8.09 -11.98 16.35
CA ASN A 282 7.74 -11.21 15.15
C ASN A 282 8.52 -9.88 15.10
N SER A 283 9.83 -9.96 15.35
CA SER A 283 10.70 -8.79 15.42
C SER A 283 12.17 -9.21 15.38
N GLY A 284 13.02 -8.45 14.68
CA GLY A 284 14.46 -8.71 14.63
C GLY A 284 15.27 -7.59 13.96
N VAL A 285 16.58 -7.62 14.16
CA VAL A 285 17.53 -6.73 13.43
C VAL A 285 18.00 -7.37 12.11
N CYS A 286 18.95 -6.73 11.41
CA CYS A 286 19.47 -7.17 10.12
C CYS A 286 19.97 -8.63 10.13
N SER A 287 20.79 -9.03 11.11
CA SER A 287 21.30 -10.40 11.23
C SER A 287 20.20 -11.43 11.53
N ASP A 288 19.33 -11.14 12.50
CA ASP A 288 18.19 -12.00 12.89
C ASP A 288 17.32 -12.38 11.68
N LYS A 289 17.03 -11.38 10.84
CA LYS A 289 16.18 -11.51 9.65
C LYS A 289 16.94 -12.12 8.47
N SER A 290 18.24 -11.86 8.36
CA SER A 290 19.11 -12.52 7.37
C SER A 290 19.19 -14.02 7.57
N PHE A 291 19.33 -14.50 8.81
CA PHE A 291 19.36 -15.94 9.09
C PHE A 291 18.04 -16.63 8.73
N LEU A 292 16.92 -16.01 9.08
CA LEU A 292 15.59 -16.51 8.70
C LEU A 292 15.45 -16.58 7.16
N ALA A 293 15.80 -15.51 6.45
CA ALA A 293 15.73 -15.47 5.00
C ALA A 293 16.61 -16.54 4.33
N VAL A 294 17.86 -16.70 4.76
CA VAL A 294 18.77 -17.75 4.24
C VAL A 294 18.18 -19.15 4.47
N ALA A 295 17.62 -19.41 5.66
CA ALA A 295 16.99 -20.70 5.95
C ALA A 295 15.76 -20.95 5.07
N ILE A 296 14.93 -19.93 4.83
CA ILE A 296 13.77 -20.01 3.93
C ILE A 296 14.23 -20.29 2.49
N LEU A 297 15.20 -19.54 1.97
CA LEU A 297 15.74 -19.72 0.61
C LEU A 297 16.23 -21.16 0.39
N ARG A 298 16.98 -21.71 1.36
CA ARG A 298 17.44 -23.10 1.32
C ARG A 298 16.27 -24.10 1.33
N LYS A 299 15.22 -23.85 2.11
CA LYS A 299 14.02 -24.71 2.15
C LYS A 299 13.21 -24.70 0.86
N ILE A 300 13.28 -23.62 0.07
CA ILE A 300 12.72 -23.56 -1.28
C ILE A 300 13.74 -23.92 -2.38
N ASN A 301 14.88 -24.51 -1.99
CA ASN A 301 15.94 -25.02 -2.89
C ASN A 301 16.64 -23.95 -3.74
N TYR A 302 16.71 -22.71 -3.27
CA TYR A 302 17.55 -21.67 -3.86
C TYR A 302 18.91 -21.60 -3.18
N GLY A 303 19.95 -21.34 -3.98
CA GLY A 303 21.27 -21.08 -3.45
C GLY A 303 21.22 -19.83 -2.58
N ALA A 304 21.75 -19.90 -1.36
CA ALA A 304 21.70 -18.82 -0.40
C ALA A 304 23.04 -18.62 0.29
N ALA A 305 23.28 -17.40 0.75
CA ALA A 305 24.45 -17.02 1.53
C ALA A 305 24.12 -15.87 2.49
N ILE A 306 24.99 -15.63 3.46
CA ILE A 306 24.98 -14.42 4.29
C ILE A 306 26.04 -13.47 3.71
N LEU A 307 25.62 -12.26 3.36
CA LEU A 307 26.48 -11.14 2.97
C LEU A 307 26.70 -10.28 4.22
N ASP A 308 27.88 -10.39 4.81
CA ASP A 308 28.26 -9.66 6.03
C ASP A 308 29.08 -8.42 5.63
N TYR A 309 28.75 -7.27 6.23
CA TYR A 309 29.41 -5.98 6.00
C TYR A 309 29.91 -5.43 7.34
N PRO A 310 31.10 -5.86 7.79
CA PRO A 310 31.59 -5.56 9.14
C PRO A 310 31.81 -4.06 9.36
N ASP A 311 32.24 -3.35 8.31
CA ASP A 311 32.58 -1.92 8.35
C ASP A 311 31.39 -1.04 8.75
N ASN A 312 30.18 -1.42 8.32
CA ASN A 312 28.94 -0.72 8.62
C ASN A 312 28.01 -1.49 9.57
N LYS A 313 28.47 -2.61 10.13
CA LYS A 313 27.69 -3.50 11.01
C LYS A 313 26.34 -3.90 10.39
N HIS A 314 26.34 -4.17 9.09
CA HIS A 314 25.16 -4.60 8.34
C HIS A 314 25.29 -6.05 7.89
N SER A 315 24.16 -6.75 7.82
CA SER A 315 24.11 -8.12 7.33
C SER A 315 22.86 -8.28 6.48
N ALA A 316 23.03 -8.95 5.34
CA ALA A 316 21.95 -9.21 4.41
C ALA A 316 21.99 -10.66 3.91
N PRO A 317 20.84 -11.29 3.63
CA PRO A 317 20.81 -12.50 2.83
C PRO A 317 21.24 -12.21 1.39
N GLY A 318 21.89 -13.20 0.79
CA GLY A 318 22.13 -13.27 -0.64
C GLY A 318 21.43 -14.47 -1.24
N VAL A 319 20.75 -14.30 -2.37
CA VAL A 319 20.23 -15.41 -3.19
C VAL A 319 21.12 -15.60 -4.41
N ALA A 320 21.44 -16.85 -4.75
CA ALA A 320 22.29 -17.15 -5.90
C ALA A 320 21.66 -16.58 -7.18
N CYS A 321 22.44 -15.89 -8.00
CA CYS A 321 22.00 -15.30 -9.26
C CYS A 321 23.18 -15.18 -10.24
N ALA A 322 22.94 -14.73 -11.47
CA ALA A 322 23.99 -14.60 -12.47
C ALA A 322 25.10 -13.65 -11.97
N ALA A 323 26.37 -14.03 -12.17
CA ALA A 323 27.50 -13.31 -11.58
C ALA A 323 27.59 -11.85 -12.05
N ASP A 324 27.30 -11.58 -13.32
CA ASP A 324 27.27 -10.23 -13.91
C ASP A 324 26.12 -9.35 -13.41
N GLN A 325 25.09 -9.94 -12.79
CA GLN A 325 23.95 -9.24 -12.18
C GLN A 325 24.01 -9.26 -10.64
N SER A 326 24.93 -10.03 -10.07
CA SER A 326 25.06 -10.23 -8.64
C SER A 326 25.82 -9.09 -7.97
N THR A 327 25.57 -8.90 -6.67
CA THR A 327 26.24 -7.88 -5.87
C THR A 327 27.74 -8.15 -5.85
N SER A 328 28.52 -7.16 -6.30
CA SER A 328 29.98 -7.21 -6.43
C SER A 328 30.50 -8.44 -7.20
N ALA A 329 29.76 -8.90 -8.21
CA ALA A 329 30.10 -10.07 -9.01
C ALA A 329 30.29 -11.38 -8.20
N SER A 330 29.65 -11.46 -7.03
CA SER A 330 29.83 -12.56 -6.07
C SER A 330 29.13 -13.87 -6.42
N GLY A 331 28.20 -13.85 -7.37
CA GLY A 331 27.23 -14.92 -7.64
C GLY A 331 26.00 -14.89 -6.72
N TYR A 332 25.86 -13.88 -5.85
CA TYR A 332 24.69 -13.69 -4.98
C TYR A 332 24.12 -12.28 -5.09
N CYS A 333 22.80 -12.17 -5.29
CA CYS A 333 22.05 -10.93 -5.32
C CYS A 333 21.66 -10.55 -3.90
N PHE A 334 21.95 -9.31 -3.52
CA PHE A 334 21.61 -8.73 -2.22
C PHE A 334 20.10 -8.74 -1.97
N ILE A 335 19.68 -9.02 -0.74
CA ILE A 335 18.28 -8.91 -0.33
C ILE A 335 18.26 -8.05 0.94
N GLU A 336 17.73 -6.83 0.87
CA GLU A 336 17.50 -6.05 2.09
C GLU A 336 16.35 -6.68 2.88
N THR A 337 16.51 -6.94 4.18
CA THR A 337 15.44 -7.52 5.00
C THR A 337 14.87 -6.56 6.03
N THR A 338 15.57 -5.48 6.37
CA THR A 338 15.17 -4.53 7.42
C THR A 338 14.01 -3.64 7.01
N ASN A 339 13.73 -3.55 5.71
CA ASN A 339 12.58 -2.89 5.12
C ASN A 339 12.27 -3.58 3.77
N PHE A 340 11.14 -3.26 3.14
CA PHE A 340 10.81 -3.83 1.83
C PHE A 340 11.67 -3.20 0.72
N PHE A 341 12.37 -4.05 -0.02
CA PHE A 341 13.11 -3.71 -1.25
C PHE A 341 13.02 -4.87 -2.25
N PRO A 342 12.99 -4.59 -3.56
CA PRO A 342 13.19 -5.64 -4.57
C PRO A 342 14.54 -6.34 -4.39
N ILE A 343 14.60 -7.62 -4.75
CA ILE A 343 15.84 -8.39 -4.71
C ILE A 343 16.87 -7.77 -5.65
N GLY A 344 18.10 -7.62 -5.15
CA GLY A 344 19.24 -6.95 -5.79
C GLY A 344 19.42 -5.49 -5.37
N VAL A 345 18.36 -4.85 -4.86
CA VAL A 345 18.43 -3.43 -4.50
C VAL A 345 19.08 -3.26 -3.13
N VAL A 346 20.11 -2.43 -3.09
CA VAL A 346 20.85 -2.03 -1.90
C VAL A 346 20.37 -0.65 -1.45
N PRO A 347 20.01 -0.46 -0.16
CA PRO A 347 19.61 0.86 0.33
C PRO A 347 20.75 1.88 0.23
N ASN A 348 20.46 3.07 -0.30
CA ASN A 348 21.43 4.17 -0.35
C ASN A 348 21.84 4.65 1.04
N THR A 349 20.92 4.59 2.00
CA THR A 349 21.15 5.00 3.39
C THR A 349 20.60 3.97 4.37
N LEU A 350 21.35 3.79 5.47
CA LEU A 350 20.92 3.01 6.62
C LEU A 350 20.67 3.95 7.80
N LYS A 351 19.44 4.00 8.30
CA LYS A 351 19.08 4.76 9.50
C LYS A 351 18.94 3.81 10.67
N ALA A 352 19.88 3.91 11.62
CA ALA A 352 19.97 2.97 12.73
C ALA A 352 19.96 1.50 12.24
N GLY A 353 20.76 1.19 11.21
CA GLY A 353 20.86 -0.15 10.63
C GLY A 353 19.64 -0.62 9.81
N GLN A 354 18.59 0.21 9.67
CA GLN A 354 17.45 -0.07 8.81
C GLN A 354 17.58 0.64 7.46
N GLY A 355 17.30 -0.06 6.36
CA GLY A 355 17.31 0.49 5.01
C GLY A 355 16.20 1.52 4.78
N GLU A 356 16.57 2.70 4.28
CA GLU A 356 15.63 3.73 3.85
C GLU A 356 15.47 3.71 2.33
N THR A 357 14.21 3.70 1.87
CA THR A 357 13.88 3.83 0.45
C THR A 357 14.29 5.22 -0.06
N SER A 358 14.75 5.30 -1.30
CA SER A 358 15.22 6.55 -1.90
C SER A 358 14.43 6.90 -3.16
N THR A 359 14.42 8.18 -3.51
CA THR A 359 14.00 8.64 -4.85
C THR A 359 15.18 8.66 -5.83
N GLN A 360 16.39 8.33 -5.37
CA GLN A 360 17.60 8.24 -6.20
C GLN A 360 17.84 6.78 -6.60
N PHE A 361 17.74 6.52 -7.89
CA PHE A 361 17.92 5.19 -8.49
C PHE A 361 19.34 4.95 -9.01
N ASP A 362 20.25 5.90 -8.81
CA ASP A 362 21.66 5.73 -9.14
C ASP A 362 22.35 4.80 -8.14
N ASN A 363 23.14 3.86 -8.67
CA ASN A 363 23.98 2.93 -7.90
C ASN A 363 23.20 2.05 -6.89
N ILE A 364 21.89 1.87 -7.05
CA ILE A 364 21.07 1.06 -6.13
C ILE A 364 21.34 -0.45 -6.22
N PHE A 365 22.24 -0.91 -7.09
CA PHE A 365 22.73 -2.29 -7.17
C PHE A 365 24.20 -2.41 -6.72
N ASP A 366 24.80 -1.29 -6.30
CA ASP A 366 26.14 -1.24 -5.74
C ASP A 366 26.07 -1.28 -4.21
N ALA A 367 26.86 -2.17 -3.61
CA ALA A 367 26.99 -2.30 -2.16
C ALA A 367 28.32 -1.74 -1.62
N SER A 368 29.13 -1.10 -2.46
CA SER A 368 30.46 -0.61 -2.07
C SER A 368 30.43 0.38 -0.91
N HIS A 369 29.36 1.18 -0.78
CA HIS A 369 29.17 2.11 0.34
C HIS A 369 28.90 1.40 1.67
N LEU A 370 28.48 0.13 1.65
CA LEU A 370 28.35 -0.70 2.85
C LEU A 370 29.70 -1.26 3.33
N GLY A 371 30.78 -1.06 2.58
CA GLY A 371 32.14 -1.46 2.95
C GLY A 371 32.52 -2.82 2.37
N SER A 372 33.49 -3.48 3.01
CA SER A 372 33.97 -4.79 2.61
C SER A 372 32.89 -5.85 2.79
N MET A 373 32.62 -6.60 1.71
CA MET A 373 31.65 -7.69 1.72
C MET A 373 32.36 -9.02 1.99
N GLU A 374 31.96 -9.68 3.06
CA GLU A 374 32.34 -11.05 3.40
C GLU A 374 31.14 -11.98 3.14
N ILE A 375 31.38 -13.19 2.63
CA ILE A 375 30.28 -14.12 2.30
C ILE A 375 30.43 -15.43 3.06
N TYR A 376 29.40 -15.77 3.81
CA TYR A 376 29.35 -16.94 4.67
C TYR A 376 28.17 -17.84 4.32
N GLN A 377 28.22 -19.08 4.80
CA GLN A 377 27.10 -20.02 4.75
C GLN A 377 26.59 -20.23 3.31
N LYS A 378 27.52 -20.28 2.35
CA LYS A 378 27.22 -20.45 0.93
C LYS A 378 26.61 -21.81 0.66
N THR A 379 25.57 -21.82 -0.17
CA THR A 379 24.97 -23.02 -0.73
C THR A 379 24.77 -22.84 -2.22
N SER A 380 24.86 -23.94 -2.97
CA SER A 380 24.62 -23.99 -4.42
C SER A 380 23.35 -24.78 -4.68
N ALA A 381 22.36 -24.14 -5.32
CA ALA A 381 21.10 -24.75 -5.74
C ALA A 381 20.49 -23.91 -6.87
N LEU A 382 19.17 -23.71 -6.92
CA LEU A 382 18.53 -22.88 -7.93
C LEU A 382 19.00 -21.43 -7.85
N THR A 383 19.04 -20.77 -9.00
CA THR A 383 19.39 -19.36 -9.16
C THR A 383 18.16 -18.51 -9.39
N TYR A 384 18.11 -17.34 -8.75
CA TYR A 384 17.13 -16.30 -8.98
C TYR A 384 17.49 -15.49 -10.23
N SER A 385 16.52 -15.33 -11.13
CA SER A 385 16.64 -14.60 -12.40
C SER A 385 15.81 -13.31 -12.46
N GLY A 386 14.86 -13.13 -11.54
CA GLY A 386 13.99 -11.96 -11.43
C GLY A 386 14.73 -10.63 -11.25
N ILE A 387 16.02 -10.66 -10.86
CA ILE A 387 16.90 -9.48 -10.83
C ILE A 387 16.94 -8.73 -12.17
N THR A 388 16.82 -9.45 -13.29
CA THR A 388 16.78 -8.85 -14.63
C THR A 388 15.60 -7.88 -14.78
N GLN A 389 14.44 -8.25 -14.24
CA GLN A 389 13.26 -7.41 -14.25
C GLN A 389 13.43 -6.22 -13.30
N THR A 390 13.94 -6.46 -12.09
CA THR A 390 14.23 -5.38 -11.12
C THR A 390 15.16 -4.32 -11.71
N MET A 391 16.23 -4.73 -12.39
CA MET A 391 17.16 -3.81 -13.06
C MET A 391 16.49 -3.04 -14.20
N ALA A 392 15.66 -3.70 -15.01
CA ALA A 392 14.92 -3.05 -16.10
C ALA A 392 13.91 -2.01 -15.58
N GLU A 393 13.21 -2.31 -14.49
CA GLU A 393 12.28 -1.37 -13.83
C GLU A 393 13.02 -0.16 -13.26
N ALA A 394 14.16 -0.37 -12.59
CA ALA A 394 15.00 0.71 -12.09
C ALA A 394 15.52 1.62 -13.24
N ASP A 395 15.97 1.02 -14.35
CA ASP A 395 16.40 1.75 -15.54
C ASP A 395 15.27 2.57 -16.18
N LEU A 396 14.04 2.04 -16.19
CA LEU A 396 12.87 2.76 -16.67
C LEU A 396 12.59 3.99 -15.79
N ILE A 397 12.62 3.82 -14.46
CA ILE A 397 12.41 4.92 -13.52
C ILE A 397 13.49 6.00 -13.71
N LYS A 398 14.76 5.61 -13.86
CA LYS A 398 15.87 6.53 -14.11
C LYS A 398 15.69 7.33 -15.39
N LYS A 399 15.31 6.68 -16.50
CA LYS A 399 15.01 7.36 -17.78
C LYS A 399 13.82 8.32 -17.66
N LEU A 400 12.83 7.96 -16.85
CA LEU A 400 11.67 8.81 -16.61
C LEU A 400 12.04 10.06 -15.81
N VAL A 401 12.91 9.95 -14.80
CA VAL A 401 13.47 11.10 -14.08
C VAL A 401 14.19 12.05 -15.04
N GLN A 402 15.05 11.53 -15.93
CA GLN A 402 15.73 12.34 -16.94
C GLN A 402 14.74 13.05 -17.89
N SER A 403 13.65 12.38 -18.24
CA SER A 403 12.59 12.94 -19.09
C SER A 403 11.80 14.04 -18.37
N ILE A 404 11.53 13.87 -17.08
CA ILE A 404 10.87 14.87 -16.22
C ILE A 404 11.74 16.12 -16.09
N ASP A 405 13.04 15.94 -15.82
CA ASP A 405 13.98 17.06 -15.67
C ASP A 405 14.12 17.85 -16.98
N SER A 406 14.20 17.14 -18.11
CA SER A 406 14.24 17.77 -19.44
C SER A 406 12.96 18.55 -19.74
N ALA A 407 11.79 17.94 -19.50
CA ALA A 407 10.49 18.60 -19.69
C ALA A 407 10.34 19.84 -18.78
N LYS A 408 10.83 19.77 -17.54
CA LYS A 408 10.83 20.92 -16.61
C LYS A 408 11.70 22.07 -17.12
N ALA A 409 12.88 21.77 -17.66
CA ALA A 409 13.75 22.78 -18.25
C ALA A 409 13.10 23.46 -19.47
N GLU A 410 12.45 22.69 -20.35
CA GLU A 410 11.72 23.22 -21.50
C GLU A 410 10.53 24.10 -21.07
N LEU A 411 9.74 23.66 -20.08
CA LEU A 411 8.64 24.44 -19.54
C LEU A 411 9.11 25.80 -19.00
N ASN A 412 10.22 25.81 -18.26
CA ASN A 412 10.78 27.06 -17.75
C ASN A 412 11.20 28.00 -18.88
N ALA A 413 11.81 27.49 -19.95
CA ALA A 413 12.20 28.29 -21.11
C ALA A 413 10.99 28.90 -21.82
N VAL A 414 9.97 28.09 -22.13
CA VAL A 414 8.75 28.56 -22.81
C VAL A 414 7.96 29.54 -21.93
N SER A 415 7.94 29.33 -20.60
CA SER A 415 7.30 30.25 -19.67
C SER A 415 7.94 31.64 -19.67
N LEU A 416 9.27 31.73 -19.86
CA LEU A 416 9.96 33.02 -19.97
C LEU A 416 9.61 33.71 -21.29
N GLU A 417 9.64 32.98 -22.41
CA GLU A 417 9.23 33.53 -23.71
C GLU A 417 7.79 34.06 -23.70
N LEU A 418 6.85 33.32 -23.09
CA LEU A 418 5.46 33.75 -22.96
C LEU A 418 5.34 35.04 -22.13
N ALA A 419 6.16 35.22 -21.10
CA ALA A 419 6.16 36.45 -20.30
C ALA A 419 6.65 37.66 -21.12
N ASP A 420 7.67 37.47 -21.95
CA ASP A 420 8.19 38.49 -22.86
C ASP A 420 7.16 38.85 -23.95
N ASP A 421 6.59 37.84 -24.61
CA ASP A 421 5.55 38.01 -25.63
C ASP A 421 4.31 38.71 -25.05
N ARG A 422 3.93 38.38 -23.81
CA ARG A 422 2.83 39.05 -23.11
C ARG A 422 3.12 40.52 -22.86
N SER A 423 4.34 40.83 -22.41
CA SER A 423 4.78 42.21 -22.17
C SER A 423 4.77 43.04 -23.46
N ALA A 424 5.21 42.45 -24.58
CA ALA A 424 5.16 43.09 -25.90
C ALA A 424 3.73 43.37 -26.36
N LEU A 425 2.79 42.42 -26.17
CA LEU A 425 1.38 42.60 -26.47
C LEU A 425 0.73 43.71 -25.61
N ASP A 426 1.04 43.76 -24.32
CA ASP A 426 0.52 44.78 -23.42
C ASP A 426 1.04 46.19 -23.80
N LEU A 427 2.30 46.30 -24.26
CA LEU A 427 2.86 47.53 -24.80
C LEU A 427 2.16 47.97 -26.09
N LEU A 428 2.01 47.06 -27.07
CA LEU A 428 1.29 47.33 -28.32
C LEU A 428 -0.13 47.81 -28.05
N ARG A 429 -0.86 47.11 -27.17
CA ARG A 429 -2.23 47.50 -26.77
C ARG A 429 -2.27 48.89 -26.16
N THR A 430 -1.29 49.22 -25.31
CA THR A 430 -1.19 50.55 -24.70
C THR A 430 -0.97 51.63 -25.75
N THR A 431 -0.06 51.42 -26.70
CA THR A 431 0.21 52.33 -27.81
C THR A 431 -1.04 52.53 -28.69
N MET A 432 -1.73 51.45 -29.04
CA MET A 432 -3.00 51.52 -29.78
C MET A 432 -4.08 52.31 -29.01
N ASN A 433 -4.22 52.07 -27.71
CA ASN A 433 -5.15 52.81 -26.86
C ASN A 433 -4.82 54.31 -26.81
N ASN A 434 -3.55 54.69 -26.85
CA ASN A 434 -3.16 56.11 -26.91
C ASN A 434 -3.58 56.76 -28.23
N TYR A 435 -3.39 56.09 -29.38
CA TYR A 435 -3.81 56.61 -30.69
C TYR A 435 -5.33 56.79 -30.78
N ILE A 436 -6.12 55.79 -30.35
CA ILE A 436 -7.58 55.89 -30.41
C ILE A 436 -8.11 56.99 -29.48
N ASN A 437 -7.52 57.17 -28.29
CA ASN A 437 -7.88 58.24 -27.36
C ASN A 437 -7.53 59.63 -27.89
N ALA A 438 -6.49 59.74 -28.72
CA ALA A 438 -6.12 60.98 -29.41
C ALA A 438 -6.93 61.25 -30.69
N GLY A 439 -7.81 60.32 -31.11
CA GLY A 439 -8.57 60.40 -32.36
C GLY A 439 -7.77 60.04 -33.62
N ASP A 440 -6.55 59.53 -33.48
CA ASP A 440 -5.66 59.14 -34.59
C ASP A 440 -5.97 57.72 -35.08
N THR A 441 -7.03 57.60 -35.87
CA THR A 441 -7.49 56.31 -36.41
C THR A 441 -6.55 55.73 -37.46
N THR A 442 -5.74 56.54 -38.14
CA THR A 442 -4.79 56.08 -39.16
C THR A 442 -3.68 55.26 -38.53
N ASN A 443 -3.00 55.79 -37.51
CA ASN A 443 -1.92 55.07 -36.84
C ASN A 443 -2.43 53.89 -36.00
N TYR A 444 -3.63 54.01 -35.42
CA TYR A 444 -4.31 52.88 -34.78
C TYR A 444 -4.50 51.70 -35.75
N ASN A 445 -5.06 51.96 -36.93
CA ASN A 445 -5.35 50.93 -37.93
C ASN A 445 -4.07 50.26 -38.48
N LEU A 446 -2.95 51.00 -38.55
CA LEU A 446 -1.66 50.45 -38.97
C LEU A 446 -1.08 49.41 -37.99
N LEU A 447 -1.43 49.49 -36.70
CA LEU A 447 -0.95 48.56 -35.67
C LEU A 447 -1.82 47.32 -35.50
N ILE A 448 -3.07 47.31 -36.00
CA ILE A 448 -3.98 46.16 -35.88
C ILE A 448 -3.37 44.87 -36.45
N PRO A 449 -2.79 44.84 -37.66
CA PRO A 449 -2.22 43.61 -38.21
C PRO A 449 -1.06 43.07 -37.34
N GLN A 450 -0.19 43.96 -36.84
CA GLN A 450 0.94 43.59 -36.00
C GLN A 450 0.47 43.01 -34.65
N TYR A 451 -0.52 43.65 -34.03
CA TYR A 451 -1.12 43.14 -32.78
C TYR A 451 -1.77 41.78 -32.99
N ASN A 452 -2.55 41.61 -34.07
CA ASN A 452 -3.24 40.36 -34.36
C ASN A 452 -2.25 39.21 -34.63
N GLU A 453 -1.16 39.46 -35.35
CA GLU A 453 -0.11 38.48 -35.59
C GLU A 453 0.62 38.10 -34.29
N ALA A 454 1.03 39.08 -33.49
CA ALA A 454 1.65 38.83 -32.19
C ALA A 454 0.73 38.05 -31.25
N ALA A 455 -0.57 38.38 -31.22
CA ALA A 455 -1.56 37.69 -30.39
C ALA A 455 -1.77 36.25 -30.86
N LYS A 456 -1.78 36.01 -32.17
CA LYS A 456 -1.83 34.66 -32.72
C LYS A 456 -0.60 33.84 -32.31
N ASN A 457 0.61 34.38 -32.49
CA ASN A 457 1.85 33.69 -32.13
C ASN A 457 1.91 33.37 -30.62
N TYR A 458 1.51 34.32 -29.78
CA TYR A 458 1.38 34.10 -28.33
C TYR A 458 0.40 32.95 -28.03
N ASN A 459 -0.80 32.96 -28.64
CA ASN A 459 -1.79 31.91 -28.42
C ASN A 459 -1.31 30.53 -28.89
N ASP A 460 -0.60 30.47 -30.02
CA ASP A 460 0.00 29.23 -30.53
C ASP A 460 1.05 28.68 -29.54
N LYS A 461 1.91 29.56 -28.99
CA LYS A 461 2.88 29.17 -27.93
C LYS A 461 2.20 28.74 -26.63
N VAL A 462 1.10 29.38 -26.23
CA VAL A 462 0.32 28.96 -25.05
C VAL A 462 -0.23 27.54 -25.24
N ALA A 463 -0.70 27.21 -26.44
CA ALA A 463 -1.18 25.87 -26.75
C ALA A 463 -0.05 24.82 -26.67
N ASP A 464 1.13 25.12 -27.22
CA ASP A 464 2.32 24.25 -27.11
C ASP A 464 2.78 24.08 -25.65
N TYR A 465 2.80 25.19 -24.88
CA TYR A 465 3.12 25.16 -23.46
C TYR A 465 2.18 24.26 -22.67
N GLN A 466 0.87 24.30 -22.97
CA GLN A 466 -0.12 23.42 -22.34
C GLN A 466 0.14 21.95 -22.65
N LEU A 467 0.48 21.62 -23.91
CA LEU A 467 0.83 20.25 -24.29
C LEU A 467 2.07 19.75 -23.52
N LYS A 468 3.09 20.60 -23.35
CA LYS A 468 4.28 20.28 -22.55
C LYS A 468 3.95 20.06 -21.08
N ILE A 469 3.03 20.84 -20.50
CA ILE A 469 2.53 20.63 -19.14
C ILE A 469 1.86 19.26 -19.02
N ASP A 470 1.03 18.88 -19.99
CA ASP A 470 0.32 17.60 -19.97
C ASP A 470 1.29 16.41 -20.02
N ILE A 471 2.35 16.50 -20.85
CA ILE A 471 3.42 15.50 -20.92
C ILE A 471 4.19 15.42 -19.60
N TYR A 472 4.60 16.57 -19.04
CA TYR A 472 5.29 16.61 -17.75
C TYR A 472 4.44 15.96 -16.66
N ASN A 473 3.16 16.32 -16.57
CA ASN A 473 2.24 15.76 -15.59
C ASN A 473 1.99 14.26 -15.80
N ALA A 474 1.96 13.78 -17.05
CA ALA A 474 1.85 12.35 -17.34
C ALA A 474 3.10 11.59 -16.85
N ASN A 475 4.30 12.12 -17.13
CA ASN A 475 5.55 11.52 -16.68
C ASN A 475 5.64 11.49 -15.14
N ILE A 476 5.21 12.56 -14.46
CA ILE A 476 5.16 12.59 -12.99
C ILE A 476 4.20 11.52 -12.43
N ARG A 477 3.01 11.35 -13.04
CA ARG A 477 2.06 10.30 -12.62
C ARG A 477 2.66 8.91 -12.78
N GLU A 478 3.30 8.65 -13.91
CA GLU A 478 3.95 7.37 -14.18
C GLU A 478 5.11 7.12 -13.21
N TYR A 479 5.95 8.13 -12.95
CA TYR A 479 7.06 8.04 -12.00
C TYR A 479 6.57 7.70 -10.59
N ASN A 480 5.52 8.39 -10.13
CA ASN A 480 4.92 8.12 -8.83
C ASN A 480 4.34 6.71 -8.75
N SER A 481 3.68 6.24 -9.82
CA SER A 481 3.14 4.89 -9.92
C SER A 481 4.23 3.83 -9.84
N LEU A 482 5.26 3.94 -10.68
CA LEU A 482 6.38 3.00 -10.75
C LEU A 482 7.18 2.98 -9.44
N THR A 483 7.53 4.14 -8.88
CA THR A 483 8.29 4.22 -7.62
C THR A 483 7.51 3.62 -6.45
N LYS A 484 6.19 3.88 -6.38
CA LYS A 484 5.32 3.29 -5.36
C LYS A 484 5.28 1.76 -5.47
N SER A 485 5.15 1.24 -6.69
CA SER A 485 5.14 -0.20 -6.97
C SER A 485 6.48 -0.84 -6.63
N PHE A 486 7.59 -0.22 -7.05
CA PHE A 486 8.96 -0.71 -6.87
C PHE A 486 9.29 -0.96 -5.39
N TYR A 487 8.91 -0.04 -4.50
CA TYR A 487 9.13 -0.19 -3.05
C TYR A 487 7.91 -0.72 -2.28
N GLN A 488 6.83 -1.11 -2.97
CA GLN A 488 5.54 -1.51 -2.38
C GLN A 488 5.05 -0.57 -1.25
N GLN A 489 5.28 0.73 -1.40
CA GLN A 489 4.90 1.75 -0.42
C GLN A 489 3.37 1.95 -0.39
N VAL A 490 2.81 2.20 0.79
CA VAL A 490 1.35 2.36 0.99
C VAL A 490 0.84 3.71 0.49
#